data_AF-A0AAD8YN41-F1
#
_entry.id   AF-A0AAD8YN41-F1
#
_cell.length_a   1.000
_cell.length_b   1.000
_cell.length_c   1.000
_cell.angle_alpha   90.00
_cell.angle_beta   90.00
_cell.angle_gamma   90.00
#
_symmetry.space_group_name_H-M   'P 1'
#
loop_
_entity.id
_entity.type
_entity.pdbx_description
1 polymer ?
#
loop_
_entity_poly.entity_id
_entity_poly.type
_entity_poly.pdbx_seq_one_letter_code
_entity_poly.pdbx_strand_id
1 'polypeptide(L)'
;MGEPVVVQGTAISQPYNPYEHKAAAPTDQPVAQQPASSSGAGEAQPTKCRDPIFALLLIGNVAAICAVAGIYGSTAFDQNQNTSGENYDGYVVAAFVLGAIAMVFTGFCLPIMMCIPMILIKASLIGMLILSGAMMVVSFLSGNIIGGIFGVVFFLIFGCYARAVWSRIPFASVNLLTACTAVKQNCGVIFVAYLYVIVAFGWSILWSIAFVGVYDQVIATVNGENTINYGYYFLLFLSFFFTHQVIQNCTHVTVSGTVGSWWFSPEHSGCCSGGVMGSVIRTLTTSFGSVCFGSLLVAILQATKAVAQAARGEDGGSFLLCIAECILQCLADILEYFNKWAFVYVGLYGYSYIEAGKNVWTLFKNRGWEAIIADDLISNVFFFLSLSVGGICAGIGYAFNENSFGGIFADAIDTGLSVSTTNAVLGFIIGLVLSSILFSTIGSAVNAVIVCFAEGPAEFEANHPELSRKMRETWLQFYPSCGA
;
A
#
# COMPACT_ATOMS: atom_id res chain seq x y z
N MET A 1 -11.22 -45.26 4.57
CA MET A 1 -10.25 -45.66 3.53
C MET A 1 -10.93 -45.47 2.20
N GLY A 2 -10.57 -44.40 1.50
CA GLY A 2 -10.96 -44.12 0.12
C GLY A 2 -9.76 -43.45 -0.51
N GLU A 3 -9.17 -44.09 -1.52
CA GLU A 3 -7.97 -43.60 -2.21
C GLU A 3 -8.25 -42.27 -2.92
N PRO A 4 -7.30 -41.31 -2.91
CA PRO A 4 -7.40 -40.16 -3.78
C PRO A 4 -6.96 -40.54 -5.20
N VAL A 5 -7.84 -40.21 -6.15
CA VAL A 5 -7.65 -40.32 -7.59
C VAL A 5 -6.41 -39.52 -8.01
N VAL A 6 -5.42 -40.21 -8.58
CA VAL A 6 -4.24 -39.62 -9.23
C VAL A 6 -4.69 -39.05 -10.57
N VAL A 7 -4.69 -37.72 -10.69
CA VAL A 7 -4.78 -37.05 -12.00
C VAL A 7 -3.35 -36.87 -12.51
N GLN A 8 -2.98 -37.66 -13.53
CA GLN A 8 -1.72 -37.57 -14.26
C GLN A 8 -1.71 -36.39 -15.25
N GLY A 9 -0.54 -35.74 -15.38
CA GLY A 9 -0.16 -34.78 -16.44
C GLY A 9 0.24 -33.41 -15.87
N THR A 10 1.44 -32.85 -16.05
CA THR A 10 2.48 -33.11 -17.07
C THR A 10 3.86 -32.56 -16.63
N ALA A 11 4.91 -33.28 -17.06
CA ALA A 11 6.33 -32.94 -17.27
C ALA A 11 7.19 -32.40 -16.11
N ILE A 12 7.89 -33.32 -15.44
CA ILE A 12 9.16 -33.09 -14.74
C ILE A 12 10.25 -32.91 -15.81
N SER A 13 11.00 -31.81 -15.78
CA SER A 13 12.21 -31.64 -16.59
C SER A 13 13.27 -32.67 -16.17
N GLN A 14 13.77 -33.45 -17.14
CA GLN A 14 14.88 -34.39 -16.91
C GLN A 14 16.17 -33.63 -16.53
N PRO A 15 17.05 -34.22 -15.70
CA PRO A 15 18.32 -33.60 -15.33
C PRO A 15 19.30 -33.57 -16.51
N TYR A 16 19.94 -32.42 -16.69
CA TYR A 16 20.96 -32.12 -17.71
C TYR A 16 22.20 -33.03 -17.58
N ASN A 17 22.57 -33.74 -18.66
CA ASN A 17 23.76 -34.58 -18.73
C ASN A 17 24.83 -33.93 -19.65
N PRO A 18 26.03 -33.55 -19.16
CA PRO A 18 26.96 -32.70 -19.91
C PRO A 18 27.87 -33.41 -20.95
N TYR A 19 27.66 -34.68 -21.27
CA TYR A 19 28.63 -35.45 -22.09
C TYR A 19 27.99 -36.20 -23.26
N GLU A 20 27.50 -35.50 -24.27
CA GLU A 20 27.27 -36.13 -25.57
C GLU A 20 27.54 -35.18 -26.74
N HIS A 21 28.82 -35.06 -27.09
CA HIS A 21 29.26 -34.60 -28.41
C HIS A 21 29.76 -35.82 -29.19
N LYS A 22 29.05 -36.20 -30.27
CA LYS A 22 29.66 -36.77 -31.49
C LYS A 22 28.67 -36.79 -32.66
N ALA A 23 29.26 -36.61 -33.85
CA ALA A 23 28.66 -36.13 -35.08
C ALA A 23 27.83 -37.15 -35.88
N ALA A 24 26.85 -36.65 -36.64
CA ALA A 24 26.41 -37.21 -37.94
C ALA A 24 25.79 -36.11 -38.82
N ALA A 25 26.03 -36.20 -40.13
CA ALA A 25 25.77 -35.23 -41.19
C ALA A 25 24.28 -35.22 -41.69
N PRO A 26 23.89 -34.32 -42.62
CA PRO A 26 22.54 -33.74 -42.66
C PRO A 26 21.52 -34.54 -43.48
N THR A 27 20.26 -34.50 -43.04
CA THR A 27 19.11 -34.91 -43.84
C THR A 27 18.09 -33.77 -43.85
N ASP A 28 17.79 -33.26 -45.04
CA ASP A 28 16.82 -32.20 -45.31
C ASP A 28 15.39 -32.63 -44.93
N GLN A 29 14.81 -31.99 -43.90
CA GLN A 29 13.37 -31.82 -43.74
C GLN A 29 13.07 -30.45 -43.11
N PRO A 30 12.05 -29.70 -43.59
CA PRO A 30 11.72 -28.39 -43.03
C PRO A 30 11.03 -28.59 -41.69
N VAL A 31 11.78 -28.44 -40.60
CA VAL A 31 11.22 -28.38 -39.26
C VAL A 31 10.53 -27.04 -39.10
N ALA A 32 9.20 -27.07 -39.03
CA ALA A 32 8.41 -25.95 -38.56
C ALA A 32 8.91 -25.58 -37.15
N GLN A 33 9.46 -24.38 -37.00
CA GLN A 33 9.87 -23.82 -35.73
C GLN A 33 8.64 -23.70 -34.82
N GLN A 34 8.49 -24.63 -33.87
CA GLN A 34 7.72 -24.37 -32.67
C GLN A 34 8.47 -23.29 -31.87
N PRO A 35 7.86 -22.14 -31.56
CA PRO A 35 8.51 -21.15 -30.73
C PRO A 35 8.74 -21.76 -29.35
N ALA A 36 9.98 -21.62 -28.85
CA ALA A 36 10.33 -21.99 -27.49
C ALA A 36 9.32 -21.33 -26.53
N SER A 37 8.56 -22.14 -25.80
CA SER A 37 7.71 -21.67 -24.72
C SER A 37 8.61 -21.12 -23.61
N SER A 38 8.80 -19.80 -23.57
CA SER A 38 9.45 -19.09 -22.47
C SER A 38 8.67 -19.36 -21.19
N SER A 39 9.20 -20.23 -20.34
CA SER A 39 8.46 -20.84 -19.23
C SER A 39 8.11 -19.86 -18.10
N GLY A 40 8.67 -18.64 -18.10
CA GLY A 40 8.40 -17.61 -17.07
C GLY A 40 7.71 -16.33 -17.55
N ALA A 41 7.54 -16.13 -18.86
CA ALA A 41 6.86 -14.94 -19.40
C ALA A 41 5.36 -15.23 -19.55
N GLY A 42 4.50 -14.55 -18.78
CA GLY A 42 3.06 -14.73 -18.85
C GLY A 42 2.49 -14.51 -20.26
N GLU A 43 1.36 -15.16 -20.56
CA GLU A 43 0.73 -15.10 -21.88
C GLU A 43 0.44 -13.66 -22.33
N ALA A 44 0.80 -13.33 -23.58
CA ALA A 44 0.59 -12.01 -24.15
C ALA A 44 -0.89 -11.63 -24.13
N GLN A 45 -1.22 -10.56 -23.40
CA GLN A 45 -2.59 -10.10 -23.25
C GLN A 45 -3.02 -9.16 -24.38
N PRO A 46 -4.28 -9.22 -24.85
CA PRO A 46 -4.80 -8.30 -25.86
C PRO A 46 -4.85 -6.87 -25.31
N THR A 47 -4.62 -5.88 -26.19
CA THR A 47 -4.64 -4.44 -25.88
C THR A 47 -6.08 -3.90 -25.74
N LYS A 48 -6.87 -4.47 -24.82
CA LYS A 48 -8.25 -4.05 -24.52
C LYS A 48 -8.34 -3.50 -23.11
N CYS A 49 -9.15 -2.44 -22.91
CA CYS A 49 -9.49 -1.96 -21.58
C CYS A 49 -10.26 -3.02 -20.80
N ARG A 50 -9.67 -3.46 -19.68
CA ARG A 50 -10.26 -4.41 -18.74
C ARG A 50 -11.21 -3.65 -17.82
N ASP A 51 -12.38 -4.25 -17.57
CA ASP A 51 -13.38 -3.80 -16.59
C ASP A 51 -13.75 -2.30 -16.65
N PRO A 52 -14.06 -1.73 -17.85
CA PRO A 52 -14.17 -0.28 -18.04
C PRO A 52 -15.28 0.40 -17.23
N ILE A 53 -16.28 -0.35 -16.78
CA ILE A 53 -17.40 0.19 -15.98
C ILE A 53 -16.92 0.78 -14.65
N PHE A 54 -15.89 0.19 -14.02
CA PHE A 54 -15.36 0.67 -12.74
C PHE A 54 -14.47 1.90 -12.92
N ALA A 55 -13.83 2.05 -14.08
CA ALA A 55 -13.14 3.28 -14.44
C ALA A 55 -14.13 4.44 -14.62
N LEU A 56 -15.25 4.20 -15.30
CA LEU A 56 -16.33 5.19 -15.44
C LEU A 56 -16.95 5.56 -14.09
N LEU A 57 -17.11 4.57 -13.19
CA LEU A 57 -17.60 4.79 -11.83
C LEU A 57 -16.68 5.78 -11.07
N LEU A 58 -15.36 5.59 -11.15
CA LEU A 58 -14.40 6.49 -10.51
C LEU A 58 -14.47 7.90 -11.09
N ILE A 59 -14.56 8.04 -12.42
CA ILE A 59 -14.69 9.35 -13.06
C ILE A 59 -15.96 10.07 -12.58
N GLY A 60 -17.09 9.34 -12.51
CA GLY A 60 -18.34 9.86 -11.94
C GLY A 60 -18.19 10.27 -10.49
N ASN A 61 -17.51 9.46 -9.66
CA ASN A 61 -17.23 9.76 -8.26
C ASN A 61 -16.41 11.05 -8.09
N VAL A 62 -15.31 11.20 -8.83
CA VAL A 62 -14.48 12.40 -8.78
C VAL A 62 -15.26 13.62 -9.24
N ALA A 63 -16.02 13.52 -10.33
CA ALA A 63 -16.86 14.61 -10.81
C ALA A 63 -17.93 15.02 -9.78
N ALA A 64 -18.54 14.06 -9.09
CA ALA A 64 -19.52 14.33 -8.04
C ALA A 64 -18.89 15.10 -6.86
N ILE A 65 -17.72 14.67 -6.36
CA ILE A 65 -17.03 15.39 -5.29
C ILE A 65 -16.58 16.78 -5.72
N CYS A 66 -16.07 16.93 -6.95
CA CYS A 66 -15.75 18.26 -7.49
C CYS A 66 -16.99 19.18 -7.52
N ALA A 67 -18.14 18.66 -7.93
CA ALA A 67 -19.38 19.42 -7.95
C ALA A 67 -19.85 19.80 -6.53
N VAL A 68 -19.79 18.87 -5.58
CA VAL A 68 -20.13 19.12 -4.17
C VAL A 68 -19.20 20.19 -3.58
N ALA A 69 -17.89 20.06 -3.77
CA ALA A 69 -16.91 21.05 -3.32
C ALA A 69 -17.15 22.43 -3.96
N GLY A 70 -17.49 22.48 -5.24
CA GLY A 70 -17.75 23.75 -5.95
C GLY A 70 -19.05 24.45 -5.54
N ILE A 71 -20.10 23.67 -5.24
CA ILE A 71 -21.43 24.21 -4.90
C ILE A 71 -21.53 24.57 -3.41
N TYR A 72 -21.05 23.68 -2.54
CA TYR A 72 -21.22 23.79 -1.09
C TYR A 72 -19.94 24.18 -0.34
N GLY A 73 -18.77 24.09 -0.98
CA GLY A 73 -17.51 24.44 -0.34
C GLY A 73 -17.41 25.94 -0.04
N SER A 74 -17.85 26.81 -0.97
CA SER A 74 -17.77 28.26 -0.79
C SER A 74 -18.66 28.77 0.34
N THR A 75 -19.83 28.16 0.54
CA THR A 75 -20.74 28.52 1.64
C THR A 75 -20.16 28.17 3.01
N ALA A 76 -19.38 27.09 3.10
CA ALA A 76 -18.69 26.69 4.33
C ALA A 76 -17.58 27.65 4.77
N PHE A 77 -17.01 28.42 3.84
CA PHE A 77 -16.00 29.45 4.15
C PHE A 77 -16.59 30.85 4.36
N ASP A 78 -17.90 31.03 4.17
CA ASP A 78 -18.57 32.30 4.46
C ASP A 78 -19.05 32.33 5.93
N GLN A 79 -18.27 33.00 6.79
CA GLN A 79 -18.57 33.16 8.22
C GLN A 79 -19.98 33.73 8.51
N ASN A 80 -20.61 34.43 7.56
CA ASN A 80 -21.96 34.97 7.75
C ASN A 80 -23.07 33.91 7.60
N GLN A 81 -22.77 32.76 6.96
CA GLN A 81 -23.73 31.69 6.71
C GLN A 81 -23.46 30.42 7.52
N ASN A 82 -22.32 30.34 8.21
CA ASN A 82 -21.99 29.20 9.06
C ASN A 82 -22.86 29.16 10.32
N THR A 83 -23.86 28.28 10.32
CA THR A 83 -24.80 28.06 11.43
C THR A 83 -24.17 27.43 12.68
N SER A 84 -23.06 26.71 12.50
CA SER A 84 -22.34 25.96 13.53
C SER A 84 -21.38 26.82 14.37
N GLY A 85 -21.01 28.03 13.91
CA GLY A 85 -20.06 28.90 14.61
C GLY A 85 -18.60 28.40 14.61
N GLU A 86 -18.30 27.27 13.95
CA GLU A 86 -16.96 26.70 13.84
C GLU A 86 -16.16 27.33 12.67
N ASN A 87 -14.84 27.50 12.86
CA ASN A 87 -13.95 28.07 11.86
C ASN A 87 -13.32 26.95 11.00
N TYR A 88 -14.05 26.49 9.99
CA TYR A 88 -13.56 25.44 9.09
C TYR A 88 -12.38 25.86 8.19
N ASP A 89 -12.19 27.17 7.98
CA ASP A 89 -11.04 27.72 7.24
C ASP A 89 -9.72 27.29 7.88
N GLY A 90 -9.64 27.36 9.21
CA GLY A 90 -8.46 26.97 9.96
C GLY A 90 -8.11 25.50 9.80
N TYR A 91 -9.11 24.61 9.78
CA TYR A 91 -8.90 23.18 9.57
C TYR A 91 -8.31 22.86 8.19
N VAL A 92 -8.89 23.43 7.13
CA VAL A 92 -8.45 23.16 5.75
C VAL A 92 -7.07 23.73 5.51
N VAL A 93 -6.79 24.94 6.01
CA VAL A 93 -5.45 25.55 5.93
C VAL A 93 -4.43 24.74 6.74
N ALA A 94 -4.79 24.26 7.94
CA ALA A 94 -3.92 23.42 8.75
C ALA A 94 -3.56 22.11 8.06
N ALA A 95 -4.56 21.42 7.50
CA ALA A 95 -4.37 20.20 6.74
C ALA A 95 -3.47 20.44 5.51
N PHE A 96 -3.64 21.58 4.84
CA PHE A 96 -2.80 21.96 3.70
C PHE A 96 -1.33 22.18 4.11
N VAL A 97 -1.09 22.99 5.15
CA VAL A 97 0.27 23.33 5.61
C VAL A 97 0.98 22.09 6.15
N LEU A 98 0.33 21.33 7.03
CA LEU A 98 0.89 20.10 7.60
C LEU A 98 1.13 19.05 6.52
N GLY A 99 0.24 18.93 5.54
CA GLY A 99 0.43 18.05 4.39
C GLY A 99 1.58 18.46 3.49
N ALA A 100 1.74 19.75 3.21
CA ALA A 100 2.89 20.25 2.45
C ALA A 100 4.22 19.95 3.15
N ILE A 101 4.28 20.16 4.47
CA ILE A 101 5.46 19.82 5.29
C ILE A 101 5.71 18.32 5.26
N ALA A 102 4.68 17.50 5.47
CA ALA A 102 4.77 16.05 5.42
C ALA A 102 5.29 15.54 4.07
N MET A 103 4.85 16.11 2.95
CA MET A 103 5.36 15.75 1.62
C MET A 103 6.86 16.03 1.47
N VAL A 104 7.34 17.16 1.99
CA VAL A 104 8.78 17.50 1.94
C VAL A 104 9.60 16.48 2.74
N PHE A 105 9.21 16.21 3.99
CA PHE A 105 9.92 15.23 4.83
C PHE A 105 9.89 13.83 4.24
N THR A 106 8.72 13.38 3.79
CA THR A 106 8.56 12.07 3.17
C THR A 106 9.37 11.96 1.88
N GLY A 107 9.47 13.05 1.11
CA GLY A 107 10.31 13.12 -0.09
C GLY A 107 11.80 12.91 0.18
N PHE A 108 12.30 13.28 1.35
CA PHE A 108 13.67 12.97 1.74
C PHE A 108 13.84 11.52 2.23
N CYS A 109 12.81 10.91 2.80
CA CYS A 109 12.90 9.55 3.34
C CYS A 109 13.11 8.48 2.27
N LEU A 110 12.53 8.62 1.07
CA LEU A 110 12.63 7.61 0.02
C LEU A 110 14.06 7.47 -0.55
N PRO A 111 14.78 8.54 -0.91
CA PRO A 111 16.20 8.46 -1.28
C PRO A 111 17.08 7.87 -0.16
N ILE A 112 16.82 8.23 1.10
CA ILE A 112 17.56 7.68 2.25
C ILE A 112 17.33 6.17 2.36
N MET A 113 16.08 5.71 2.25
CA MET A 113 15.72 4.29 2.24
C MET A 113 16.48 3.51 1.15
N MET A 114 16.60 4.10 -0.04
CA MET A 114 17.35 3.51 -1.14
C MET A 114 18.86 3.43 -0.91
N CYS A 115 19.43 4.31 -0.08
CA CYS A 115 20.86 4.30 0.22
C CYS A 115 21.26 3.19 1.20
N ILE A 116 20.39 2.86 2.16
CA ILE A 116 20.74 1.95 3.27
C ILE A 116 19.69 0.85 3.54
N PRO A 117 19.19 0.11 2.53
CA PRO A 117 18.08 -0.84 2.71
C PRO A 117 18.39 -1.96 3.72
N MET A 118 19.62 -2.47 3.76
CA MET A 118 20.01 -3.55 4.67
C MET A 118 20.09 -3.09 6.14
N ILE A 119 20.52 -1.86 6.39
CA ILE A 119 20.57 -1.29 7.75
C ILE A 119 19.16 -0.95 8.22
N LEU A 120 18.32 -0.46 7.30
CA LEU A 120 16.96 -0.02 7.57
C LEU A 120 16.10 -1.11 8.22
N ILE A 121 16.18 -2.36 7.74
CA ILE A 121 15.41 -3.48 8.32
C ILE A 121 15.80 -3.74 9.79
N LYS A 122 17.10 -3.71 10.09
CA LYS A 122 17.58 -3.92 11.47
C LYS A 122 17.23 -2.72 12.36
N ALA A 123 17.41 -1.51 11.83
CA ALA A 123 17.14 -0.27 12.52
C ALA A 123 15.65 -0.11 12.86
N SER A 124 14.73 -0.49 11.97
CA SER A 124 13.29 -0.43 12.24
C SER A 124 12.86 -1.44 13.29
N LEU A 125 13.35 -2.68 13.24
CA LEU A 125 13.04 -3.70 14.26
C LEU A 125 13.53 -3.29 15.65
N ILE A 126 14.78 -2.82 15.74
CA ILE A 126 15.33 -2.31 17.01
C ILE A 126 14.58 -1.04 17.44
N GLY A 127 14.26 -0.16 16.49
CA GLY A 127 13.50 1.07 16.72
C GLY A 127 12.11 0.82 17.28
N MET A 128 11.37 -0.18 16.77
CA MET A 128 10.07 -0.61 17.31
C MET A 128 10.19 -1.07 18.75
N LEU A 129 11.24 -1.84 19.07
CA LEU A 129 11.49 -2.31 20.43
C LEU A 129 11.84 -1.14 21.38
N ILE A 130 12.65 -0.20 20.92
CA ILE A 130 12.98 1.02 21.68
C ILE A 130 11.73 1.87 21.90
N LEU A 131 10.93 2.10 20.86
CA LEU A 131 9.74 2.95 20.94
C LEU A 131 8.68 2.34 21.87
N SER A 132 8.43 1.03 21.76
CA SER A 132 7.54 0.33 22.69
C SER A 132 8.05 0.36 24.13
N GLY A 133 9.37 0.23 24.33
CA GLY A 133 10.02 0.38 25.63
C GLY A 133 9.92 1.80 26.19
N ALA A 134 10.08 2.82 25.35
CA ALA A 134 9.92 4.22 25.74
C ALA A 134 8.47 4.51 26.13
N MET A 135 7.49 4.04 25.35
CA MET A 135 6.07 4.16 25.67
C MET A 135 5.71 3.50 27.01
N MET A 136 6.27 2.31 27.28
CA MET A 136 6.14 1.64 28.58
C MET A 136 6.68 2.51 29.72
N VAL A 137 7.91 3.03 29.59
CA VAL A 137 8.55 3.86 30.64
C VAL A 137 7.77 5.15 30.88
N VAL A 138 7.44 5.89 29.82
CA VAL A 138 6.70 7.15 29.92
C VAL A 138 5.34 6.93 30.57
N SER A 139 4.63 5.84 30.24
CA SER A 139 3.32 5.56 30.82
C SER A 139 3.39 5.34 32.34
N PHE A 140 4.40 4.59 32.83
CA PHE A 140 4.60 4.41 34.27
C PHE A 140 5.03 5.69 34.97
N LEU A 141 5.91 6.49 34.35
CA LEU A 141 6.35 7.78 34.92
C LEU A 141 5.21 8.79 35.03
N SER A 142 4.28 8.78 34.07
CA SER A 142 3.07 9.62 34.08
C SER A 142 1.97 9.10 35.02
N GLY A 143 2.22 8.02 35.78
CA GLY A 143 1.23 7.41 36.68
C GLY A 143 0.10 6.64 35.99
N ASN A 144 0.14 6.47 34.66
CA ASN A 144 -0.86 5.72 33.91
C ASN A 144 -0.52 4.22 33.93
N ILE A 145 -0.98 3.53 34.99
CA ILE A 145 -0.72 2.10 35.22
C ILE A 145 -1.26 1.24 34.06
N ILE A 146 -2.45 1.57 33.54
CA ILE A 146 -3.07 0.83 32.43
C ILE A 146 -2.20 0.94 31.17
N GLY A 147 -1.79 2.15 30.82
CA GLY A 147 -0.87 2.40 29.71
C GLY A 147 0.48 1.70 29.89
N GLY A 148 1.01 1.67 31.11
CA GLY A 148 2.23 0.95 31.46
C GLY A 148 2.12 -0.55 31.22
N ILE A 149 1.01 -1.18 31.65
CA ILE A 149 0.74 -2.60 31.43
C ILE A 149 0.65 -2.92 29.93
N PHE A 150 -0.11 -2.13 29.16
CA PHE A 150 -0.15 -2.28 27.70
C PHE A 150 1.24 -2.11 27.07
N GLY A 151 2.02 -1.15 27.54
CA GLY A 151 3.41 -0.94 27.12
C GLY A 151 4.29 -2.18 27.34
N VAL A 152 4.18 -2.83 28.50
CA VAL A 152 4.90 -4.09 28.78
C VAL A 152 4.47 -5.19 27.81
N VAL A 153 3.16 -5.36 27.58
CA VAL A 153 2.64 -6.37 26.66
C VAL A 153 3.17 -6.14 25.25
N PHE A 154 3.10 -4.92 24.72
CA PHE A 154 3.63 -4.59 23.39
C PHE A 154 5.13 -4.80 23.31
N PHE A 155 5.90 -4.40 24.32
CA PHE A 155 7.35 -4.60 24.36
C PHE A 155 7.71 -6.09 24.30
N LEU A 156 6.99 -6.94 25.04
CA LEU A 156 7.19 -8.39 25.02
C LEU A 156 6.80 -9.00 23.67
N ILE A 157 5.66 -8.60 23.10
CA ILE A 157 5.22 -9.05 21.77
C ILE A 157 6.26 -8.68 20.71
N PHE A 158 6.72 -7.43 20.68
CA PHE A 158 7.73 -6.97 19.74
C PHE A 158 9.09 -7.65 19.98
N GLY A 159 9.47 -7.93 21.23
CA GLY A 159 10.66 -8.70 21.55
C GLY A 159 10.60 -10.14 21.02
N CYS A 160 9.47 -10.81 21.22
CA CYS A 160 9.21 -12.15 20.69
C CYS A 160 9.20 -12.15 19.15
N TYR A 161 8.55 -11.15 18.54
CA TYR A 161 8.50 -10.97 17.09
C TYR A 161 9.91 -10.75 16.51
N ALA A 162 10.68 -9.82 17.07
CA ALA A 162 12.04 -9.51 16.63
C ALA A 162 12.94 -10.74 16.71
N ARG A 163 12.80 -11.57 17.75
CA ARG A 163 13.51 -12.85 17.87
C ARG A 163 13.07 -13.85 16.79
N ALA A 164 11.77 -14.01 16.55
CA ALA A 164 11.23 -14.97 15.59
C ALA A 164 11.63 -14.63 14.15
N VAL A 165 11.71 -13.34 13.83
CA VAL A 165 11.97 -12.85 12.46
C VAL A 165 13.46 -12.62 12.20
N TRP A 166 14.31 -12.65 13.23
CA TRP A 166 15.76 -12.42 13.09
C TRP A 166 16.44 -13.33 12.05
N SER A 167 16.02 -14.60 11.98
CA SER A 167 16.53 -15.56 10.99
C SER A 167 16.12 -15.25 9.55
N ARG A 168 15.04 -14.47 9.35
CA ARG A 168 14.49 -14.10 8.03
C ARG A 168 15.08 -12.79 7.47
N ILE A 169 15.78 -12.01 8.30
CA ILE A 169 16.39 -10.72 7.92
C ILE A 169 17.29 -10.83 6.67
N PRO A 170 18.17 -11.85 6.53
CA PRO A 170 19.04 -11.94 5.35
C PRO A 170 18.24 -12.02 4.04
N PHE A 171 17.24 -12.90 3.96
CA PHE A 171 16.44 -13.08 2.75
C PHE A 171 15.62 -11.83 2.41
N ALA A 172 14.94 -11.25 3.41
CA ALA A 172 14.22 -9.99 3.24
C ALA A 172 15.14 -8.85 2.80
N SER A 173 16.37 -8.78 3.32
CA SER A 173 17.35 -7.75 2.96
C SER A 173 17.83 -7.87 1.52
N VAL A 174 17.97 -9.09 0.98
CA VAL A 174 18.33 -9.30 -0.42
C VAL A 174 17.16 -8.95 -1.34
N ASN A 175 15.92 -9.33 -0.99
CA ASN A 175 14.74 -8.95 -1.77
C ASN A 175 14.57 -7.43 -1.81
N LEU A 176 14.73 -6.76 -0.66
CA LEU A 176 14.70 -5.31 -0.57
C LEU A 176 15.84 -4.66 -1.38
N LEU A 177 17.06 -5.22 -1.33
CA LEU A 177 18.18 -4.74 -2.13
C LEU A 177 17.91 -4.87 -3.64
N THR A 178 17.37 -6.01 -4.08
CA THR A 178 17.00 -6.25 -5.48
C THR A 178 15.91 -5.28 -5.92
N ALA A 179 14.86 -5.11 -5.11
CA ALA A 179 13.78 -4.15 -5.37
C ALA A 179 14.31 -2.71 -5.47
N CYS A 180 15.14 -2.27 -4.52
CA CYS A 180 15.78 -0.95 -4.57
C CYS A 180 16.67 -0.79 -5.80
N THR A 181 17.37 -1.85 -6.23
CA THR A 181 18.21 -1.81 -7.44
C THR A 181 17.36 -1.66 -8.70
N ALA A 182 16.26 -2.40 -8.82
CA ALA A 182 15.32 -2.28 -9.92
C ALA A 182 14.72 -0.87 -10.01
N VAL A 183 14.34 -0.29 -8.87
CA VAL A 183 13.80 1.08 -8.82
C VAL A 183 14.88 2.13 -9.10
N LYS A 184 16.12 1.96 -8.62
CA LYS A 184 17.23 2.88 -8.94
C LYS A 184 17.62 2.86 -10.41
N GLN A 185 17.55 1.71 -11.07
CA GLN A 185 17.81 1.64 -12.51
C GLN A 185 16.66 2.24 -13.32
N ASN A 186 15.46 2.32 -12.73
CA ASN A 186 14.26 2.92 -13.30
C ASN A 186 13.79 4.13 -12.49
N CYS A 187 14.67 5.11 -12.26
CA CYS A 187 14.40 6.29 -11.42
C CYS A 187 13.10 7.03 -11.78
N GLY A 188 12.59 6.93 -13.00
CA GLY A 188 11.30 7.51 -13.40
C GLY A 188 10.13 7.04 -12.55
N VAL A 189 10.18 5.82 -12.00
CA VAL A 189 9.18 5.30 -11.06
C VAL A 189 9.10 6.16 -9.80
N ILE A 190 10.22 6.71 -9.34
CA ILE A 190 10.25 7.58 -8.16
C ILE A 190 9.49 8.88 -8.45
N PHE A 191 9.68 9.45 -9.63
CA PHE A 191 8.93 10.64 -10.05
C PHE A 191 7.43 10.36 -10.15
N VAL A 192 7.06 9.20 -10.71
CA VAL A 192 5.66 8.76 -10.77
C VAL A 192 5.08 8.56 -9.36
N ALA A 193 5.83 7.99 -8.42
CA ALA A 193 5.40 7.85 -7.04
C ALA A 193 5.14 9.22 -6.37
N TYR A 194 6.02 10.20 -6.59
CA TYR A 194 5.78 11.58 -6.11
C TYR A 194 4.55 12.22 -6.75
N LEU A 195 4.32 11.98 -8.04
CA LEU A 195 3.11 12.45 -8.71
C LEU A 195 1.85 11.87 -8.04
N TYR A 196 1.82 10.56 -7.75
CA TYR A 196 0.69 9.93 -7.08
C TYR A 196 0.46 10.47 -5.66
N VAL A 197 1.53 10.80 -4.92
CA VAL A 197 1.40 11.45 -3.60
C VAL A 197 0.78 12.83 -3.73
N ILE A 198 1.21 13.62 -4.71
CA ILE A 198 0.64 14.96 -4.97
C ILE A 198 -0.84 14.84 -5.34
N VAL A 199 -1.19 13.86 -6.18
CA VAL A 199 -2.58 13.59 -6.56
C VAL A 199 -3.41 13.14 -5.35
N ALA A 200 -2.87 12.26 -4.49
CA ALA A 200 -3.52 11.82 -3.27
C ALA A 200 -3.75 12.98 -2.29
N PHE A 201 -2.74 13.85 -2.12
CA PHE A 201 -2.84 15.03 -1.29
C PHE A 201 -3.90 16.01 -1.83
N GLY A 202 -3.87 16.30 -3.13
CA GLY A 202 -4.88 17.13 -3.79
C GLY A 202 -6.30 16.56 -3.64
N TRP A 203 -6.45 15.24 -3.77
CA TRP A 203 -7.71 14.55 -3.51
C TRP A 203 -8.17 14.71 -2.05
N SER A 204 -7.27 14.53 -1.07
CA SER A 204 -7.60 14.71 0.35
C SER A 204 -8.07 16.13 0.67
N ILE A 205 -7.44 17.15 0.08
CA ILE A 205 -7.88 18.55 0.25
C ILE A 205 -9.23 18.79 -0.41
N LEU A 206 -9.42 18.35 -1.65
CA LEU A 206 -10.69 18.48 -2.37
C LEU A 206 -11.83 17.79 -1.60
N TRP A 207 -11.58 16.58 -1.11
CA TRP A 207 -12.55 15.84 -0.31
C TRP A 207 -12.85 16.55 1.01
N SER A 208 -11.84 17.13 1.68
CA SER A 208 -12.03 17.88 2.93
C SER A 208 -12.93 19.10 2.72
N ILE A 209 -12.74 19.84 1.63
CA ILE A 209 -13.60 20.97 1.24
C ILE A 209 -15.05 20.49 0.99
N ALA A 210 -15.21 19.38 0.28
CA ALA A 210 -16.53 18.79 0.03
C ALA A 210 -17.21 18.35 1.35
N PHE A 211 -16.47 17.67 2.22
CA PHE A 211 -16.95 17.16 3.50
C PHE A 211 -17.42 18.28 4.42
N VAL A 212 -16.60 19.33 4.57
CA VAL A 212 -16.96 20.53 5.34
C VAL A 212 -18.18 21.23 4.73
N GLY A 213 -18.21 21.41 3.40
CA GLY A 213 -19.31 22.08 2.71
C GLY A 213 -20.69 21.44 2.94
N VAL A 214 -20.73 20.11 3.14
CA VAL A 214 -21.97 19.38 3.42
C VAL A 214 -22.09 18.94 4.88
N TYR A 215 -21.23 19.42 5.77
CA TYR A 215 -21.19 18.98 7.17
C TYR A 215 -22.54 19.18 7.87
N ASP A 216 -23.14 20.38 7.74
CA ASP A 216 -24.46 20.69 8.31
C ASP A 216 -25.60 19.83 7.71
N GLN A 217 -25.41 19.24 6.52
CA GLN A 217 -26.36 18.29 5.91
C GLN A 217 -26.12 16.84 6.38
N VAL A 218 -24.87 16.53 6.75
CA VAL A 218 -24.47 15.23 7.28
C VAL A 218 -24.83 15.12 8.76
N ILE A 219 -24.65 16.19 9.52
CA ILE A 219 -24.96 16.27 10.95
C ILE A 219 -26.02 17.36 11.12
N ALA A 220 -27.27 16.92 11.24
CA ALA A 220 -28.39 17.82 11.46
C ALA A 220 -28.73 17.88 12.94
N THR A 221 -28.77 19.08 13.52
CA THR A 221 -29.25 19.28 14.89
C THR A 221 -30.77 19.37 14.88
N VAL A 222 -31.44 18.35 15.42
CA VAL A 222 -32.90 18.30 15.55
C VAL A 222 -33.24 18.31 17.04
N ASN A 223 -33.99 19.31 17.49
CA ASN A 223 -34.39 19.48 18.90
C ASN A 223 -33.21 19.55 19.90
N GLY A 224 -32.03 20.03 19.47
CA GLY A 224 -30.84 20.11 20.31
C GLY A 224 -30.02 18.81 20.38
N GLU A 225 -30.44 17.75 19.69
CA GLU A 225 -29.67 16.52 19.51
C GLU A 225 -29.07 16.46 18.10
N ASN A 226 -27.80 16.08 18.01
CA ASN A 226 -27.12 15.90 16.73
C ASN A 226 -27.50 14.54 16.13
N THR A 227 -28.10 14.56 14.94
CA THR A 227 -28.47 13.36 14.18
C THR A 227 -27.59 13.22 12.94
N ILE A 228 -26.96 12.07 12.78
CA ILE A 228 -26.07 11.79 11.64
C ILE A 228 -26.89 11.16 10.50
N ASN A 229 -26.84 11.75 9.32
CA ASN A 229 -27.32 11.13 8.10
C ASN A 229 -26.28 10.12 7.58
N TYR A 230 -26.43 8.86 8.02
CA TYR A 230 -25.52 7.77 7.67
C TYR A 230 -25.40 7.52 6.16
N GLY A 231 -26.40 7.90 5.35
CA GLY A 231 -26.36 7.76 3.90
C GLY A 231 -25.33 8.69 3.25
N TYR A 232 -25.38 9.99 3.58
CA TYR A 232 -24.38 10.95 3.11
C TYR A 232 -23.00 10.64 3.68
N TYR A 233 -22.93 10.28 4.97
CA TYR A 233 -21.69 9.88 5.62
C TYR A 233 -21.03 8.69 4.90
N PHE A 234 -21.79 7.64 4.62
CA PHE A 234 -21.31 6.47 3.87
C PHE A 234 -20.77 6.85 2.50
N LEU A 235 -21.52 7.63 1.71
CA LEU A 235 -21.12 8.00 0.35
C LEU A 235 -19.86 8.87 0.33
N LEU A 236 -19.69 9.79 1.28
CA LEU A 236 -18.48 10.61 1.40
C LEU A 236 -17.27 9.75 1.73
N PHE A 237 -17.36 8.86 2.73
CA PHE A 237 -16.24 7.98 3.09
C PHE A 237 -15.95 6.94 2.01
N LEU A 238 -16.98 6.40 1.36
CA LEU A 238 -16.82 5.54 0.19
C LEU A 238 -16.05 6.25 -0.91
N SER A 239 -16.39 7.51 -1.20
CA SER A 239 -15.67 8.33 -2.17
C SER A 239 -14.20 8.52 -1.79
N PHE A 240 -13.93 8.85 -0.52
CA PHE A 240 -12.58 9.05 0.00
C PHE A 240 -11.73 7.79 -0.16
N PHE A 241 -12.19 6.67 0.41
CA PHE A 241 -11.47 5.42 0.39
C PHE A 241 -11.33 4.88 -1.03
N PHE A 242 -12.35 5.01 -1.87
CA PHE A 242 -12.31 4.49 -3.23
C PHE A 242 -11.21 5.16 -4.06
N THR A 243 -11.19 6.49 -4.11
CA THR A 243 -10.16 7.19 -4.89
C THR A 243 -8.77 7.02 -4.28
N HIS A 244 -8.65 7.01 -2.95
CA HIS A 244 -7.36 6.79 -2.29
C HIS A 244 -6.77 5.40 -2.59
N GLN A 245 -7.61 4.36 -2.49
CA GLN A 245 -7.24 2.99 -2.86
C GLN A 245 -6.82 2.91 -4.33
N VAL A 246 -7.55 3.57 -5.24
CA VAL A 246 -7.16 3.59 -6.66
C VAL A 246 -5.78 4.23 -6.87
N ILE A 247 -5.50 5.37 -6.23
CA ILE A 247 -4.19 6.05 -6.37
C ILE A 247 -3.04 5.16 -5.86
N GLN A 248 -3.22 4.55 -4.68
CA GLN A 248 -2.23 3.64 -4.10
C GLN A 248 -2.02 2.39 -4.98
N ASN A 249 -3.10 1.77 -5.45
CA ASN A 249 -3.03 0.58 -6.28
C ASN A 249 -2.52 0.88 -7.70
N CYS A 250 -2.73 2.08 -8.25
CA CYS A 250 -2.10 2.51 -9.50
C CYS A 250 -0.57 2.61 -9.34
N THR A 251 -0.09 3.11 -8.19
CA THR A 251 1.33 3.08 -7.87
C THR A 251 1.82 1.63 -7.82
N HIS A 252 1.08 0.74 -7.14
CA HIS A 252 1.44 -0.66 -6.99
C HIS A 252 1.58 -1.41 -8.32
N VAL A 253 0.60 -1.25 -9.22
CA VAL A 253 0.57 -1.87 -10.55
C VAL A 253 1.67 -1.29 -11.45
N THR A 254 1.89 0.03 -11.40
CA THR A 254 2.94 0.70 -12.19
C THR A 254 4.33 0.22 -11.79
N VAL A 255 4.60 0.16 -10.49
CA VAL A 255 5.89 -0.32 -9.97
C VAL A 255 6.09 -1.78 -10.34
N SER A 256 5.07 -2.61 -10.15
CA SER A 256 5.14 -4.04 -10.48
C SER A 256 5.44 -4.26 -11.96
N GLY A 257 4.78 -3.52 -12.86
CA GLY A 257 5.07 -3.58 -14.29
C GLY A 257 6.47 -3.10 -14.67
N THR A 258 6.98 -2.07 -13.98
CA THR A 258 8.34 -1.58 -14.23
C THR A 258 9.38 -2.59 -13.77
N VAL A 259 9.19 -3.19 -12.59
CA VAL A 259 10.06 -4.26 -12.09
C VAL A 259 10.00 -5.47 -13.02
N GLY A 260 8.83 -5.83 -13.54
CA GLY A 260 8.69 -6.88 -14.56
C GLY A 260 9.49 -6.58 -15.84
N SER A 261 9.40 -5.35 -16.34
CA SER A 261 10.17 -4.93 -17.52
C SER A 261 11.68 -5.00 -17.27
N TRP A 262 12.13 -4.56 -16.08
CA TRP A 262 13.52 -4.67 -15.65
C TRP A 262 14.00 -6.12 -15.49
N TRP A 263 13.11 -7.01 -15.03
CA TRP A 263 13.40 -8.42 -14.77
C TRP A 263 13.53 -9.22 -16.07
N PHE A 264 12.56 -9.08 -16.98
CA PHE A 264 12.47 -9.88 -18.20
C PHE A 264 13.14 -9.23 -19.42
N SER A 265 13.30 -7.91 -19.44
CA SER A 265 13.81 -7.17 -20.61
C SER A 265 14.66 -5.96 -20.18
N PRO A 266 15.87 -6.19 -19.61
CA PRO A 266 16.70 -5.15 -19.00
C PRO A 266 17.13 -4.04 -19.97
N GLU A 267 17.12 -4.30 -21.28
CA GLU A 267 17.38 -3.31 -22.34
C GLU A 267 16.45 -2.08 -22.29
N HIS A 268 15.26 -2.25 -21.68
CA HIS A 268 14.27 -1.19 -21.51
C HIS A 268 14.34 -0.54 -20.13
N SER A 269 15.48 -0.62 -19.45
CA SER A 269 15.70 0.01 -18.14
C SER A 269 16.29 1.41 -18.28
N GLY A 270 15.82 2.34 -17.46
CA GLY A 270 16.33 3.71 -17.45
C GLY A 270 15.34 4.71 -16.84
N CYS A 271 15.81 5.92 -16.52
CA CYS A 271 14.96 6.95 -15.90
C CYS A 271 13.76 7.33 -16.79
N CYS A 272 13.98 7.47 -18.10
CA CYS A 272 12.95 7.80 -19.08
C CYS A 272 12.67 6.63 -20.04
N SER A 273 12.85 5.39 -19.58
CA SER A 273 12.75 4.23 -20.45
C SER A 273 11.30 3.91 -20.83
N GLY A 274 11.14 3.19 -21.94
CA GLY A 274 9.86 2.64 -22.36
C GLY A 274 9.22 1.72 -21.33
N GLY A 275 10.01 1.09 -20.43
CA GLY A 275 9.51 0.23 -19.37
C GLY A 275 8.69 0.97 -18.32
N VAL A 276 9.16 2.14 -17.86
CA VAL A 276 8.43 2.97 -16.89
C VAL A 276 7.16 3.54 -17.54
N MET A 277 7.32 4.22 -18.68
CA MET A 277 6.20 4.89 -19.35
C MET A 277 5.16 3.88 -19.85
N GLY A 278 5.60 2.74 -20.39
CA GLY A 278 4.72 1.65 -20.81
C GLY A 278 3.91 1.08 -19.64
N SER A 279 4.54 0.94 -18.45
CA SER A 279 3.85 0.49 -17.24
C SER A 279 2.83 1.50 -16.74
N VAL A 280 3.14 2.80 -16.75
CA VAL A 280 2.20 3.88 -16.41
C VAL A 280 1.01 3.89 -17.37
N ILE A 281 1.28 3.91 -18.69
CA ILE A 281 0.24 3.94 -19.71
C ILE A 281 -0.65 2.72 -19.57
N ARG A 282 -0.08 1.51 -19.43
CA ARG A 282 -0.86 0.28 -19.23
C ARG A 282 -1.74 0.35 -17.98
N THR A 283 -1.20 0.86 -16.88
CA THR A 283 -1.94 1.01 -15.61
C THR A 283 -3.11 1.98 -15.74
N LEU A 284 -2.91 3.11 -16.42
CA LEU A 284 -3.92 4.16 -16.59
C LEU A 284 -4.89 3.95 -17.77
N THR A 285 -4.65 2.94 -18.61
CA THR A 285 -5.49 2.66 -19.78
C THR A 285 -6.07 1.26 -19.71
N THR A 286 -5.31 0.24 -20.12
CA THR A 286 -5.84 -1.11 -20.32
C THR A 286 -6.14 -1.83 -19.02
N SER A 287 -5.39 -1.56 -17.95
CA SER A 287 -5.58 -2.20 -16.63
C SER A 287 -6.37 -1.36 -15.64
N PHE A 288 -6.70 -0.11 -15.98
CA PHE A 288 -7.26 0.86 -15.04
C PHE A 288 -8.60 0.42 -14.43
N GLY A 289 -9.48 -0.19 -15.23
CA GLY A 289 -10.75 -0.71 -14.72
C GLY A 289 -10.58 -1.85 -13.71
N SER A 290 -9.60 -2.74 -13.92
CA SER A 290 -9.26 -3.79 -12.96
C SER A 290 -8.69 -3.22 -11.65
N VAL A 291 -7.89 -2.15 -11.73
CA VAL A 291 -7.42 -1.40 -10.55
C VAL A 291 -8.60 -0.79 -9.78
N CYS A 292 -9.52 -0.15 -10.50
CA CYS A 292 -10.73 0.42 -9.91
C CYS A 292 -11.61 -0.66 -9.26
N PHE A 293 -11.79 -1.81 -9.92
CA PHE A 293 -12.61 -2.89 -9.39
C PHE A 293 -12.09 -3.42 -8.05
N GLY A 294 -10.82 -3.80 -7.98
CA GLY A 294 -10.23 -4.31 -6.73
C GLY A 294 -10.22 -3.24 -5.62
N SER A 295 -9.95 -1.98 -5.97
CA SER A 295 -9.95 -0.85 -5.02
C SER A 295 -11.33 -0.57 -4.43
N LEU A 296 -12.39 -0.68 -5.25
CA LEU A 296 -13.77 -0.46 -4.82
C LEU A 296 -14.21 -1.45 -3.73
N LEU A 297 -13.82 -2.73 -3.86
CA LEU A 297 -14.21 -3.77 -2.91
C LEU A 297 -13.68 -3.46 -1.50
N VAL A 298 -12.42 -3.01 -1.39
CA VAL A 298 -11.82 -2.60 -0.11
C VAL A 298 -12.48 -1.31 0.41
N ALA A 299 -12.72 -0.35 -0.48
CA ALA A 299 -13.33 0.93 -0.12
C ALA A 299 -14.75 0.78 0.47
N ILE A 300 -15.56 -0.17 -0.05
CA ILE A 300 -16.88 -0.46 0.51
C ILE A 300 -16.77 -0.94 1.95
N LEU A 301 -15.86 -1.88 2.24
CA LEU A 301 -15.66 -2.41 3.59
C LEU A 301 -15.17 -1.31 4.55
N GLN A 302 -14.22 -0.48 4.11
CA GLN A 302 -13.71 0.66 4.89
C GLN A 302 -14.79 1.71 5.17
N ALA A 303 -15.63 2.03 4.18
CA ALA A 303 -16.75 2.97 4.36
C ALA A 303 -17.83 2.43 5.28
N THR A 304 -18.19 1.14 5.16
CA THR A 304 -19.14 0.49 6.07
C THR A 304 -18.61 0.49 7.50
N LYS A 305 -17.31 0.23 7.69
CA LYS A 305 -16.68 0.33 9.00
C LYS A 305 -16.75 1.75 9.57
N ALA A 306 -16.46 2.78 8.77
CA ALA A 306 -16.56 4.18 9.21
C ALA A 306 -17.97 4.53 9.69
N VAL A 307 -19.00 4.08 8.97
CA VAL A 307 -20.41 4.26 9.38
C VAL A 307 -20.73 3.51 10.66
N ALA A 308 -20.28 2.25 10.79
CA ALA A 308 -20.50 1.45 12.00
C ALA A 308 -19.91 2.11 13.24
N GLN A 309 -18.70 2.69 13.11
CA GLN A 309 -18.04 3.44 14.19
C GLN A 309 -18.79 4.72 14.54
N ALA A 310 -19.27 5.47 13.54
CA ALA A 310 -20.06 6.68 13.76
C ALA A 310 -21.45 6.38 14.38
N ALA A 311 -22.01 5.21 14.12
CA ALA A 311 -23.29 4.77 14.66
C ALA A 311 -23.21 4.26 16.11
N ARG A 312 -22.01 4.21 16.71
CA ARG A 312 -21.81 3.79 18.09
C ARG A 312 -22.31 4.88 19.05
N GLY A 313 -23.59 4.81 19.41
CA GLY A 313 -24.17 5.63 20.48
C GLY A 313 -23.71 5.22 21.88
N GLU A 314 -24.03 6.04 22.88
CA GLU A 314 -23.70 5.79 24.29
C GLU A 314 -24.46 4.57 24.89
N ASP A 315 -25.61 4.20 24.31
CA ASP A 315 -26.48 3.14 24.83
C ASP A 315 -26.16 1.75 24.25
N GLY A 316 -25.41 0.94 25.01
CA GLY A 316 -25.65 -0.50 25.26
C GLY A 316 -25.58 -1.53 24.12
N GLY A 317 -25.74 -1.18 22.85
CA GLY A 317 -25.64 -2.10 21.69
C GLY A 317 -24.20 -2.49 21.32
N SER A 318 -23.24 -2.15 22.18
CA SER A 318 -21.82 -2.05 21.84
C SER A 318 -21.14 -3.37 21.52
N PHE A 319 -21.66 -4.52 21.99
CA PHE A 319 -21.00 -5.82 21.77
C PHE A 319 -21.20 -6.38 20.36
N LEU A 320 -22.44 -6.38 19.84
CA LEU A 320 -22.72 -6.86 18.48
C LEU A 320 -22.09 -5.95 17.42
N LEU A 321 -22.10 -4.63 17.64
CA LEU A 321 -21.39 -3.66 16.81
C LEU A 321 -19.88 -3.90 16.84
N CYS A 322 -19.29 -4.17 18.01
CA CYS A 322 -17.88 -4.50 18.12
C CYS A 322 -17.51 -5.78 17.35
N ILE A 323 -18.34 -6.83 17.41
CA ILE A 323 -18.14 -8.04 16.60
C ILE A 323 -18.24 -7.71 15.11
N ALA A 324 -19.24 -6.94 14.70
CA ALA A 324 -19.40 -6.55 13.30
C ALA A 324 -18.21 -5.72 12.80
N GLU A 325 -17.74 -4.75 13.58
CA GLU A 325 -16.53 -3.97 13.28
C GLU A 325 -15.29 -4.86 13.16
N CYS A 326 -15.13 -5.85 14.05
CA CYS A 326 -14.03 -6.81 14.00
C CYS A 326 -14.10 -7.67 12.74
N ILE A 327 -15.29 -8.18 12.38
CA ILE A 327 -15.48 -8.97 11.14
C ILE A 327 -15.21 -8.11 9.91
N LEU A 328 -15.74 -6.88 9.86
CA LEU A 328 -15.51 -5.95 8.75
C LEU A 328 -14.02 -5.62 8.61
N GLN A 329 -13.31 -5.43 9.73
CA GLN A 329 -11.87 -5.23 9.75
C GLN A 329 -11.13 -6.46 9.19
N CYS A 330 -11.44 -7.66 9.69
CA CYS A 330 -10.84 -8.89 9.19
C CYS A 330 -11.08 -9.08 7.68
N LEU A 331 -12.29 -8.79 7.20
CA LEU A 331 -12.62 -8.88 5.77
C LEU A 331 -11.85 -7.85 4.94
N ALA A 332 -11.75 -6.61 5.42
CA ALA A 332 -10.98 -5.56 4.76
C ALA A 332 -9.49 -5.96 4.66
N ASP A 333 -8.91 -6.46 5.76
CA ASP A 333 -7.52 -6.88 5.82
C ASP A 333 -7.23 -8.06 4.89
N ILE A 334 -8.09 -9.08 4.87
CA ILE A 334 -7.96 -10.23 3.96
C ILE A 334 -8.03 -9.77 2.49
N LEU A 335 -8.97 -8.88 2.18
CA LEU A 335 -9.17 -8.42 0.82
C LEU A 335 -8.03 -7.50 0.36
N GLU A 336 -7.55 -6.60 1.21
CA GLU A 336 -6.38 -5.76 0.93
C GLU A 336 -5.13 -6.62 0.72
N TYR A 337 -4.95 -7.65 1.55
CA TYR A 337 -3.86 -8.61 1.39
C TYR A 337 -3.95 -9.36 0.06
N PHE A 338 -5.13 -9.82 -0.34
CA PHE A 338 -5.33 -10.47 -1.63
C PHE A 338 -5.10 -9.51 -2.80
N ASN A 339 -5.62 -8.28 -2.70
CA ASN A 339 -5.45 -7.22 -3.69
C ASN A 339 -3.99 -6.92 -3.98
N LYS A 340 -3.16 -6.84 -2.94
CA LYS A 340 -1.71 -6.66 -3.05
C LYS A 340 -1.12 -7.63 -4.08
N TRP A 341 -1.33 -8.92 -3.93
CA TRP A 341 -0.78 -9.92 -4.85
C TRP A 341 -1.47 -9.93 -6.22
N ALA A 342 -2.79 -9.72 -6.26
CA ALA A 342 -3.53 -9.64 -7.52
C ALA A 342 -3.01 -8.48 -8.38
N PHE A 343 -2.77 -7.31 -7.78
CA PHE A 343 -2.24 -6.15 -8.48
C PHE A 343 -0.80 -6.32 -8.95
N VAL A 344 0.01 -7.15 -8.30
CA VAL A 344 1.32 -7.56 -8.87
C VAL A 344 1.12 -8.28 -10.20
N TYR A 345 0.19 -9.23 -10.30
CA TYR A 345 -0.11 -9.94 -11.55
C TYR A 345 -0.73 -9.04 -12.63
N VAL A 346 -1.63 -8.13 -12.24
CA VAL A 346 -2.14 -7.07 -13.14
C VAL A 346 -0.96 -6.23 -13.66
N GLY A 347 -0.06 -5.84 -12.76
CA GLY A 347 1.11 -5.02 -13.06
C GLY A 347 2.14 -5.71 -13.93
N LEU A 348 2.45 -6.99 -13.71
CA LEU A 348 3.43 -7.74 -14.49
C LEU A 348 2.88 -8.11 -15.87
N TYR A 349 1.70 -8.74 -15.89
CA TYR A 349 1.20 -9.45 -17.06
C TYR A 349 0.01 -8.78 -17.74
N GLY A 350 -0.67 -7.82 -17.09
CA GLY A 350 -1.83 -7.14 -17.66
C GLY A 350 -3.12 -7.96 -17.63
N TYR A 351 -3.23 -8.92 -16.70
CA TYR A 351 -4.44 -9.71 -16.49
C TYR A 351 -5.61 -8.86 -15.96
N SER A 352 -6.84 -9.33 -16.18
CA SER A 352 -8.00 -8.78 -15.46
C SER A 352 -7.90 -9.09 -13.96
N TYR A 353 -8.57 -8.31 -13.10
CA TYR A 353 -8.46 -8.49 -11.64
C TYR A 353 -8.83 -9.91 -11.17
N ILE A 354 -9.94 -10.47 -11.69
CA ILE A 354 -10.38 -11.83 -11.33
C ILE A 354 -9.40 -12.89 -11.81
N GLU A 355 -8.84 -12.72 -13.01
CA GLU A 355 -7.85 -13.63 -13.59
C GLU A 355 -6.52 -13.57 -12.83
N ALA A 356 -6.06 -12.36 -12.50
CA ALA A 356 -4.90 -12.14 -11.64
C ALA A 356 -5.08 -12.83 -10.28
N GLY A 357 -6.27 -12.71 -9.67
CA GLY A 357 -6.60 -13.40 -8.43
C GLY A 357 -6.54 -14.93 -8.53
N LYS A 358 -6.96 -15.52 -9.66
CA LYS A 358 -6.83 -16.96 -9.90
C LYS A 358 -5.37 -17.40 -10.03
N ASN A 359 -4.54 -16.59 -10.68
CA ASN A 359 -3.11 -16.87 -10.83
C ASN A 359 -2.39 -16.78 -9.48
N VAL A 360 -2.70 -15.76 -8.66
CA VAL A 360 -2.20 -15.65 -7.27
C VAL A 360 -2.57 -16.88 -6.45
N TRP A 361 -3.83 -17.32 -6.51
CA TRP A 361 -4.27 -18.51 -5.80
C TRP A 361 -3.51 -19.77 -6.24
N THR A 362 -3.24 -19.89 -7.55
CA THR A 362 -2.48 -21.00 -8.12
C THR A 362 -1.01 -20.96 -7.67
N LEU A 363 -0.39 -19.78 -7.67
CA LEU A 363 0.96 -19.57 -7.17
C LEU A 363 1.09 -20.03 -5.71
N PHE A 364 0.17 -19.57 -4.85
CA PHE A 364 0.18 -19.94 -3.43
C PHE A 364 -0.04 -21.43 -3.19
N LYS A 365 -0.88 -22.07 -4.00
CA LYS A 365 -1.08 -23.53 -3.92
C LYS A 365 0.18 -24.31 -4.32
N ASN A 366 0.93 -23.82 -5.30
CA ASN A 366 2.07 -24.53 -5.88
C ASN A 366 3.39 -24.29 -5.12
N ARG A 367 3.61 -23.07 -4.60
CA ARG A 367 4.87 -22.67 -3.95
C ARG A 367 4.78 -22.57 -2.41
N GLY A 368 3.57 -22.72 -1.85
CA GLY A 368 3.32 -22.67 -0.41
C GLY A 368 3.26 -21.25 0.16
N TRP A 369 2.83 -21.14 1.41
CA TRP A 369 2.65 -19.88 2.13
C TRP A 369 3.96 -19.30 2.72
N GLU A 370 5.12 -19.91 2.45
CA GLU A 370 6.34 -19.54 3.18
C GLU A 370 7.08 -18.33 2.58
N ALA A 371 6.96 -18.10 1.26
CA ALA A 371 7.49 -16.91 0.60
C ALA A 371 6.78 -15.62 1.08
N ILE A 372 5.52 -15.74 1.49
CA ILE A 372 4.69 -14.69 2.10
C ILE A 372 5.26 -14.19 3.44
N ILE A 373 5.99 -15.03 4.18
CA ILE A 373 6.45 -14.65 5.53
C ILE A 373 7.61 -13.64 5.47
N ALA A 374 8.39 -13.62 4.37
CA ALA A 374 9.44 -12.61 4.18
C ALA A 374 8.88 -11.22 3.87
N ASP A 375 7.67 -11.17 3.29
CA ASP A 375 6.95 -9.96 2.95
C ASP A 375 6.39 -9.24 4.20
N ASP A 376 5.91 -9.99 5.20
CA ASP A 376 5.44 -9.43 6.48
C ASP A 376 6.49 -8.54 7.16
N LEU A 377 7.75 -9.00 7.19
CA LEU A 377 8.85 -8.23 7.78
C LEU A 377 9.02 -6.87 7.08
N ILE A 378 8.98 -6.85 5.75
CA ILE A 378 9.22 -5.64 4.95
C ILE A 378 8.04 -4.66 5.10
N SER A 379 6.81 -5.16 5.09
CA SER A 379 5.62 -4.35 5.38
C SER A 379 5.69 -3.69 6.76
N ASN A 380 6.12 -4.43 7.80
CA ASN A 380 6.28 -3.88 9.15
C ASN A 380 7.37 -2.81 9.22
N VAL A 381 8.49 -2.99 8.51
CA VAL A 381 9.56 -1.98 8.40
C VAL A 381 9.01 -0.67 7.83
N PHE A 382 8.20 -0.74 6.77
CA PHE A 382 7.60 0.45 6.17
C PHE A 382 6.56 1.11 7.07
N PHE A 383 5.75 0.32 7.78
CA PHE A 383 4.81 0.85 8.77
C PHE A 383 5.53 1.66 9.87
N PHE A 384 6.64 1.16 10.40
CA PHE A 384 7.42 1.89 11.40
C PHE A 384 8.08 3.17 10.87
N LEU A 385 8.52 3.16 9.61
CA LEU A 385 9.03 4.37 8.98
C LEU A 385 7.91 5.40 8.79
N SER A 386 6.71 4.96 8.40
CA SER A 386 5.53 5.83 8.35
C SER A 386 5.17 6.39 9.72
N LEU A 387 5.24 5.56 10.77
CA LEU A 387 5.04 6.01 12.15
C LEU A 387 6.06 7.07 12.56
N SER A 388 7.32 6.91 12.14
CA SER A 388 8.40 7.86 12.42
C SER A 388 8.16 9.21 11.71
N VAL A 389 7.76 9.19 10.44
CA VAL A 389 7.41 10.40 9.68
C VAL A 389 6.17 11.07 10.29
N GLY A 390 5.13 10.29 10.62
CA GLY A 390 3.95 10.77 11.33
C GLY A 390 4.32 11.43 12.66
N GLY A 391 5.20 10.82 13.46
CA GLY A 391 5.68 11.39 14.72
C GLY A 391 6.43 12.72 14.57
N ILE A 392 7.27 12.87 13.53
CA ILE A 392 7.93 14.14 13.21
C ILE A 392 6.88 15.21 12.85
N CYS A 393 5.91 14.85 12.00
CA CYS A 393 4.83 15.76 11.62
C CYS A 393 3.96 16.15 12.82
N ALA A 394 3.74 15.22 13.76
CA ALA A 394 3.03 15.48 15.01
C ALA A 394 3.77 16.50 15.89
N GLY A 395 5.09 16.34 16.03
CA GLY A 395 5.94 17.27 16.79
C GLY A 395 5.94 18.68 16.17
N ILE A 396 5.97 18.76 14.84
CA ILE A 396 5.84 20.03 14.11
C ILE A 396 4.45 20.64 14.32
N GLY A 397 3.39 19.83 14.20
CA GLY A 397 2.02 20.25 14.48
C GLY A 397 1.82 20.77 15.90
N TYR A 398 2.43 20.11 16.90
CA TYR A 398 2.41 20.55 18.28
C TYR A 398 3.18 21.88 18.50
N ALA A 399 4.29 22.07 17.79
CA ALA A 399 5.08 23.29 17.87
C ALA A 399 4.33 24.51 17.27
N PHE A 400 3.40 24.28 16.34
CA PHE A 400 2.49 25.30 15.83
C PHE A 400 1.41 25.64 16.86
N ASN A 401 1.72 26.62 17.71
CA ASN A 401 0.76 27.22 18.65
C ASN A 401 0.03 28.41 18.00
N GLU A 402 -1.03 28.88 18.66
CA GLU A 402 -1.87 30.03 18.23
C GLU A 402 -1.06 31.27 17.80
N ASN A 403 0.12 31.48 18.41
CA ASN A 403 1.00 32.62 18.17
C ASN A 403 1.85 32.53 16.89
N SER A 404 1.97 31.37 16.24
CA SER A 404 2.91 31.18 15.12
C SER A 404 2.35 31.58 13.75
N PHE A 405 1.03 31.57 13.58
CA PHE A 405 0.34 31.89 12.32
C PHE A 405 -0.96 32.67 12.56
N GLY A 406 -0.91 33.68 13.45
CA GLY A 406 -1.96 34.71 13.56
C GLY A 406 -3.38 34.20 13.85
N GLY A 407 -3.53 33.13 14.64
CA GLY A 407 -4.86 32.58 14.95
C GLY A 407 -5.53 31.81 13.81
N ILE A 408 -4.87 31.61 12.66
CA ILE A 408 -5.40 30.79 11.54
C ILE A 408 -5.75 29.36 11.99
N PHE A 409 -5.04 28.85 13.01
CA PHE A 409 -5.23 27.51 13.55
C PHE A 409 -6.17 27.45 14.77
N ALA A 410 -6.69 28.60 15.23
CA ALA A 410 -7.57 28.65 16.39
C ALA A 410 -8.98 28.19 15.99
N ASP A 411 -9.55 27.28 16.78
CA ASP A 411 -10.95 26.83 16.72
C ASP A 411 -11.36 26.00 15.48
N ALA A 412 -10.53 25.04 15.09
CA ALA A 412 -10.85 24.15 13.97
C ALA A 412 -11.96 23.11 14.29
N ILE A 413 -12.02 22.58 15.53
CA ILE A 413 -13.02 21.61 16.01
C ILE A 413 -13.05 21.64 17.54
N ASP A 414 -14.22 21.76 18.19
CA ASP A 414 -14.37 21.55 19.64
C ASP A 414 -14.23 20.05 20.00
N THR A 415 -13.00 19.56 19.94
CA THR A 415 -12.66 18.18 20.30
C THR A 415 -12.50 17.98 21.80
N GLY A 416 -12.59 19.05 22.61
CA GLY A 416 -12.16 19.05 24.01
C GLY A 416 -10.64 18.89 24.20
N LEU A 417 -9.85 18.86 23.12
CA LEU A 417 -8.38 18.88 23.14
C LEU A 417 -7.84 20.28 22.88
N SER A 418 -6.68 20.60 23.44
CA SER A 418 -5.97 21.85 23.12
C SER A 418 -5.62 21.94 21.63
N VAL A 419 -5.67 23.14 21.05
CA VAL A 419 -5.35 23.42 19.63
C VAL A 419 -4.04 22.75 19.20
N SER A 420 -2.99 22.86 20.02
CA SER A 420 -1.68 22.26 19.75
C SER A 420 -1.75 20.72 19.68
N THR A 421 -2.62 20.09 20.48
CA THR A 421 -2.79 18.64 20.45
C THR A 421 -3.60 18.21 19.23
N THR A 422 -4.63 18.95 18.85
CA THR A 422 -5.41 18.70 17.62
C THR A 422 -4.51 18.79 16.38
N ASN A 423 -3.67 19.82 16.30
CA ASN A 423 -2.69 19.98 15.21
C ASN A 423 -1.64 18.86 15.20
N ALA A 424 -1.21 18.39 16.38
CA ALA A 424 -0.31 17.25 16.48
C ALA A 424 -0.94 15.95 15.95
N VAL A 425 -2.20 15.68 16.30
CA VAL A 425 -2.94 14.50 15.81
C VAL A 425 -3.18 14.60 14.30
N LEU A 426 -3.58 15.76 13.80
CA LEU A 426 -3.78 15.99 12.37
C LEU A 426 -2.47 15.80 11.59
N GLY A 427 -1.37 16.40 12.06
CA GLY A 427 -0.04 16.25 11.49
C GLY A 427 0.44 14.80 11.50
N PHE A 428 0.17 14.07 12.59
CA PHE A 428 0.47 12.64 12.69
C PHE A 428 -0.24 11.83 11.61
N ILE A 429 -1.56 11.99 11.48
CA ILE A 429 -2.38 11.23 10.52
C ILE A 429 -1.95 11.54 9.09
N ILE A 430 -1.79 12.83 8.75
CA ILE A 430 -1.38 13.25 7.41
C ILE A 430 0.02 12.73 7.08
N GLY A 431 0.97 12.86 8.01
CA GLY A 431 2.33 12.35 7.85
C GLY A 431 2.36 10.83 7.66
N LEU A 432 1.56 10.08 8.42
CA LEU A 432 1.44 8.63 8.31
C LEU A 432 0.87 8.21 6.95
N VAL A 433 -0.22 8.84 6.50
CA VAL A 433 -0.88 8.51 5.22
C VAL A 433 -0.02 8.87 4.01
N LEU A 434 0.59 10.06 3.98
CA LEU A 434 1.41 10.46 2.84
C LEU A 434 2.71 9.63 2.75
N SER A 435 3.28 9.25 3.90
CA SER A 435 4.46 8.39 3.94
C SER A 435 4.20 6.94 3.57
N SER A 436 3.02 6.40 3.91
CA SER A 436 2.66 5.04 3.55
C SER A 436 2.61 4.85 2.03
N ILE A 437 2.11 5.83 1.27
CA ILE A 437 2.10 5.79 -0.21
C ILE A 437 3.52 5.69 -0.76
N LEU A 438 4.45 6.52 -0.27
CA LEU A 438 5.83 6.49 -0.77
C LEU A 438 6.55 5.19 -0.42
N PHE A 439 6.41 4.70 0.82
CA PHE A 439 7.02 3.43 1.19
C PHE A 439 6.35 2.22 0.52
N SER A 440 5.05 2.32 0.22
CA SER A 440 4.35 1.30 -0.57
C SER A 440 4.95 1.15 -1.97
N THR A 441 5.62 2.17 -2.52
CA THR A 441 6.34 2.06 -3.80
C THR A 441 7.46 1.02 -3.71
N ILE A 442 8.24 1.02 -2.63
CA ILE A 442 9.30 0.02 -2.44
C ILE A 442 8.71 -1.34 -2.05
N GLY A 443 7.66 -1.37 -1.23
CA GLY A 443 6.92 -2.61 -0.95
C GLY A 443 6.36 -3.25 -2.21
N SER A 444 5.86 -2.44 -3.13
CA SER A 444 5.39 -2.89 -4.44
C SER A 444 6.48 -3.58 -5.24
N ALA A 445 7.66 -2.97 -5.28
CA ALA A 445 8.81 -3.52 -5.98
C ALA A 445 9.28 -4.84 -5.35
N VAL A 446 9.26 -4.93 -4.01
CA VAL A 446 9.57 -6.16 -3.29
C VAL A 446 8.57 -7.28 -3.64
N ASN A 447 7.27 -7.00 -3.63
CA ASN A 447 6.25 -8.01 -3.97
C ASN A 447 6.44 -8.51 -5.41
N ALA A 448 6.72 -7.59 -6.34
CA ALA A 448 6.99 -7.93 -7.73
C ALA A 448 8.24 -8.80 -7.87
N VAL A 449 9.33 -8.46 -7.18
CA VAL A 449 10.55 -9.29 -7.13
C VAL A 449 10.26 -10.69 -6.58
N ILE A 450 9.44 -10.82 -5.54
CA ILE A 450 9.07 -12.12 -4.96
C ILE A 450 8.28 -12.97 -5.98
N VAL A 451 7.29 -12.38 -6.65
CA VAL A 451 6.50 -13.09 -7.67
C VAL A 451 7.39 -13.48 -8.86
N CYS A 452 8.20 -12.56 -9.38
CA CYS A 452 9.11 -12.85 -10.48
C CYS A 452 10.14 -13.94 -10.12
N PHE A 453 10.65 -13.96 -8.89
CA PHE A 453 11.55 -15.01 -8.42
C PHE A 453 10.86 -16.38 -8.30
N ALA A 454 9.58 -16.40 -7.93
CA ALA A 454 8.81 -17.64 -7.80
C ALA A 454 8.40 -18.25 -9.16
N GLU A 455 8.19 -17.42 -10.17
CA GLU A 455 7.75 -17.81 -11.52
C GLU A 455 8.92 -18.04 -12.49
N GLY A 456 9.92 -17.15 -12.53
CA GLY A 456 10.99 -17.15 -13.54
C GLY A 456 12.38 -16.81 -12.98
N PRO A 457 13.01 -17.71 -12.20
CA PRO A 457 14.36 -17.49 -11.67
C PRO A 457 15.46 -17.62 -12.73
N ALA A 458 15.21 -18.34 -13.84
CA ALA A 458 16.20 -18.57 -14.90
C ALA A 458 16.48 -17.30 -15.73
N GLU A 459 15.42 -16.56 -16.07
CA GLU A 459 15.53 -15.28 -16.75
C GLU A 459 16.30 -14.25 -15.90
N PHE A 460 16.13 -14.31 -14.58
CA PHE A 460 16.87 -13.48 -13.64
C PHE A 460 18.36 -13.81 -13.58
N GLU A 461 18.72 -15.09 -13.66
CA GLU A 461 20.11 -15.53 -13.71
C GLU A 461 20.82 -15.08 -14.99
N ALA A 462 20.11 -15.09 -16.12
CA ALA A 462 20.63 -14.59 -17.39
C ALA A 462 20.85 -13.07 -17.38
N ASN A 463 19.88 -12.31 -16.87
CA ASN A 463 19.89 -10.84 -16.93
C ASN A 463 20.67 -10.18 -15.78
N HIS A 464 20.67 -10.77 -14.58
CA HIS A 464 21.24 -10.20 -13.35
C HIS A 464 21.97 -11.28 -12.50
N PRO A 465 23.07 -11.88 -13.00
CA PRO A 465 23.68 -13.07 -12.41
C PRO A 465 24.16 -12.89 -10.96
N GLU A 466 24.73 -11.72 -10.62
CA GLU A 466 25.21 -11.46 -9.25
C GLU A 466 24.07 -11.38 -8.22
N LEU A 467 22.97 -10.69 -8.57
CA LEU A 467 21.80 -10.58 -7.71
C LEU A 467 21.08 -11.92 -7.59
N SER A 468 20.96 -12.65 -8.69
CA SER A 468 20.38 -14.00 -8.71
C SER A 468 21.15 -14.95 -7.80
N ARG A 469 22.48 -14.99 -7.92
CA ARG A 469 23.34 -15.81 -7.04
C ARG A 469 23.11 -15.46 -5.56
N LYS A 470 23.16 -14.17 -5.21
CA LYS A 470 22.98 -13.73 -3.82
C LYS A 470 21.60 -14.11 -3.26
N MET A 471 20.55 -13.99 -4.07
CA MET A 471 19.18 -14.34 -3.69
C MET A 471 19.02 -15.86 -3.52
N ARG A 472 19.59 -16.67 -4.42
CA ARG A 472 19.60 -18.13 -4.32
C ARG A 472 20.42 -18.63 -3.13
N GLU A 473 21.61 -18.08 -2.89
CA GLU A 473 22.45 -18.43 -1.73
C GLU A 473 21.71 -18.15 -0.41
N THR A 474 21.06 -16.99 -0.31
CA THR A 474 20.31 -16.61 0.89
C THR A 474 19.04 -17.42 1.06
N TRP A 475 18.39 -17.80 -0.05
CA TRP A 475 17.27 -18.74 -0.04
C TRP A 475 17.68 -20.13 0.45
N LEU A 476 18.81 -20.67 -0.02
CA LEU A 476 19.34 -21.98 0.38
C LEU A 476 19.78 -22.04 1.84
N GLN A 477 20.30 -20.93 2.38
CA GLN A 477 20.58 -20.84 3.83
C GLN A 477 19.32 -20.98 4.68
N PHE A 478 18.15 -20.60 4.14
CA PHE A 478 16.88 -20.65 4.84
C PHE A 478 16.11 -21.95 4.59
N TYR A 479 16.16 -22.48 3.36
CA TYR A 479 15.53 -23.74 2.96
C TYR A 479 16.58 -24.74 2.45
N PRO A 480 17.44 -25.28 3.34
CA PRO A 480 18.48 -26.22 2.95
C PRO A 480 17.92 -27.52 2.34
N SER A 481 16.67 -27.87 2.62
CA SER A 481 15.97 -29.04 2.08
C SER A 481 15.39 -28.87 0.67
N CYS A 482 15.35 -27.64 0.14
CA CYS A 482 14.83 -27.34 -1.20
C CYS A 482 15.95 -27.19 -2.26
N GLY A 483 17.21 -27.43 -1.86
CA GLY A 483 18.36 -27.47 -2.76
C GLY A 483 18.58 -28.88 -3.33
N ALA A 484 17.75 -29.29 -4.30
CA ALA A 484 18.03 -30.39 -5.21
C ALA A 484 17.32 -30.14 -6.54
#